data_AF-A0A2N9HDZ8-F1
#
_entry.id   AF-A0A2N9HDZ8-F1
#
_cell.length_a   1.000
_cell.length_b   1.000
_cell.length_c   1.000
_cell.angle_alpha   90.00
_cell.angle_beta   90.00
_cell.angle_gamma   90.00
#
_symmetry.space_group_name_H-M   'P 1'
#
loop_
_entity.id
_entity.type
_entity.pdbx_description
1 polymer ?
#
loop_
_entity_poly.entity_id
_entity_poly.type
_entity_poly.pdbx_seq_one_letter_code
_entity_poly.pdbx_strand_id
1 'polypeptide(L)'
;MEEFKSSLRTLQRRVVGVDIKFGKTASERYSTAKILLLCAGTRCLIIQLLNSLLFSETLVKFLSDETICFLGTGMSRIVGELNQRNGQFTKGSSCYTYVECKTGVGVGYLAAKILKKAYIEKKRLAELAGEVGMDIKQPIGECPDWNVTVFSDEEIKYAMHNSYTSYVIGNKLFGMI
;
A
#
# COMPACT_ATOMS: atom_id res chain seq x y z
N MET A 1 3.64 -13.15 7.57
CA MET A 1 2.30 -12.98 6.95
C MET A 1 1.18 -13.36 7.92
N GLU A 2 1.17 -14.58 8.46
CA GLU A 2 0.11 -15.01 9.40
C GLU A 2 -0.01 -14.13 10.65
N GLU A 3 1.12 -13.67 11.21
CA GLU A 3 1.09 -12.72 12.34
C GLU A 3 0.44 -11.37 11.96
N PHE A 4 0.73 -10.86 10.75
CA PHE A 4 0.11 -9.63 10.23
C PHE A 4 -1.40 -9.82 10.02
N LYS A 5 -1.81 -10.95 9.43
CA LYS A 5 -3.23 -11.32 9.30
C LYS A 5 -3.92 -11.45 10.66
N SER A 6 -3.28 -12.04 11.66
CA SER A 6 -3.81 -12.15 13.01
C SER A 6 -4.07 -10.77 13.61
N SER A 7 -3.14 -9.83 13.43
CA SER A 7 -3.33 -8.45 13.91
C SER A 7 -4.59 -7.79 13.34
N LEU A 8 -4.92 -8.03 12.06
CA LEU A 8 -6.14 -7.52 11.42
C LEU A 8 -7.43 -8.10 12.02
N ARG A 9 -7.42 -9.34 12.50
CA ARG A 9 -8.59 -9.96 13.15
C ARG A 9 -8.96 -9.29 14.46
N THR A 10 -7.98 -8.68 15.13
CA THR A 10 -8.21 -7.94 16.38
C THR A 10 -8.67 -6.50 16.15
N LEU A 11 -8.60 -6.00 14.92
CA LEU A 11 -9.08 -4.67 14.60
C LEU A 11 -10.60 -4.70 14.40
N GLN A 12 -11.29 -3.69 14.94
CA GLN A 12 -12.72 -3.47 14.68
C GLN A 12 -13.01 -3.30 13.18
N ARG A 13 -12.02 -2.82 12.42
CA ARG A 13 -12.13 -2.52 10.99
C ARG A 13 -10.96 -3.15 10.25
N ARG A 14 -11.25 -3.88 9.18
CA ARG A 14 -10.25 -4.51 8.31
C ARG A 14 -9.73 -3.52 7.28
N VAL A 15 -8.98 -2.52 7.75
CA VAL A 15 -8.35 -1.50 6.91
C VAL A 15 -6.86 -1.76 6.85
N VAL A 16 -6.30 -1.75 5.64
CA VAL A 16 -4.86 -1.91 5.42
C VAL A 16 -4.37 -0.76 4.56
N GLY A 17 -3.40 -0.02 5.08
CA GLY A 17 -2.61 0.91 4.29
C GLY A 17 -1.73 0.14 3.32
N VAL A 18 -1.66 0.57 2.06
CA VAL A 18 -0.82 -0.04 1.03
C VAL A 18 -0.03 1.03 0.28
N ASP A 19 1.24 0.73 0.02
CA ASP A 19 2.07 1.49 -0.91
C ASP A 19 3.04 0.56 -1.64
N ILE A 20 3.50 1.01 -2.80
CA ILE A 20 4.55 0.35 -3.56
C ILE A 20 5.65 1.36 -3.88
N LYS A 21 6.89 1.03 -3.52
CA LYS A 21 8.06 1.82 -3.93
C LYS A 21 8.60 1.30 -5.25
N PHE A 22 8.87 2.22 -6.16
CA PHE A 22 9.37 1.93 -7.49
C PHE A 22 10.80 2.43 -7.61
N GLY A 23 11.74 1.52 -7.91
CA GLY A 23 13.12 1.86 -8.23
C GLY A 23 13.24 2.36 -9.66
N LYS A 24 14.14 3.31 -9.88
CA LYS A 24 14.53 3.74 -11.22
C LYS A 24 15.31 2.62 -11.91
N THR A 25 15.06 2.38 -13.20
CA THR A 25 15.89 1.49 -14.02
C THR A 25 16.95 2.31 -14.78
N ALA A 26 17.97 1.64 -15.33
CA ALA A 26 19.00 2.29 -16.16
C ALA A 26 18.42 3.07 -17.35
N SER A 27 17.21 2.73 -17.78
CA SER A 27 16.41 3.56 -18.68
C SER A 27 15.37 4.32 -17.86
N GLU A 28 15.47 5.65 -17.78
CA GLU A 28 14.54 6.50 -17.01
C GLU A 28 13.07 6.40 -17.46
N ARG A 29 12.81 5.71 -18.58
CA ARG A 29 11.47 5.47 -19.13
C ARG A 29 10.65 4.43 -18.36
N TYR A 30 11.29 3.56 -17.56
CA TYR A 30 10.59 2.51 -16.81
C TYR A 30 11.02 2.48 -15.35
N SER A 31 10.05 2.20 -14.48
CA SER A 31 10.27 2.00 -13.04
C SER A 31 9.78 0.61 -12.65
N THR A 32 10.54 -0.11 -11.83
CA THR A 32 10.17 -1.45 -11.37
C THR A 32 9.72 -1.38 -9.92
N ALA A 33 8.63 -2.04 -9.54
CA ALA A 33 8.29 -2.14 -8.12
C ALA A 33 9.36 -2.94 -7.37
N LYS A 34 9.80 -2.39 -6.23
CA LYS A 34 10.90 -2.92 -5.41
C LYS A 34 10.42 -3.33 -4.04
N ILE A 35 9.43 -2.63 -3.50
CA ILE A 35 8.94 -2.84 -2.14
C ILE A 35 7.42 -2.73 -2.15
N LEU A 36 6.75 -3.73 -1.59
CA LEU A 36 5.34 -3.66 -1.19
C LEU A 36 5.27 -3.40 0.31
N LEU A 37 4.49 -2.40 0.72
CA LEU A 37 4.31 -2.03 2.12
C LEU A 37 2.85 -2.17 2.52
N LEU A 38 2.59 -2.91 3.60
CA LEU A 38 1.27 -3.14 4.15
C LEU A 38 1.26 -2.69 5.61
N CYS A 39 0.39 -1.77 5.99
CA CYS A 39 0.31 -1.25 7.36
C CYS A 39 -1.09 -1.44 7.95
N ALA A 40 -1.16 -1.97 9.17
CA ALA A 40 -2.39 -2.16 9.92
C ALA A 40 -2.11 -2.14 11.43
N GLY A 41 -2.95 -1.47 12.20
CA GLY A 41 -2.72 -1.27 13.63
C GLY A 41 -1.38 -0.57 13.90
N THR A 42 -0.57 -1.20 14.74
CA THR A 42 0.79 -0.76 15.09
C THR A 42 1.87 -1.48 14.28
N ARG A 43 1.48 -2.22 13.24
CA ARG A 43 2.39 -3.10 12.49
C ARG A 43 2.44 -2.70 11.02
N CYS A 44 3.64 -2.70 10.48
CA CYS A 44 3.87 -2.60 9.05
C CYS A 44 4.70 -3.80 8.58
N LEU A 45 4.28 -4.40 7.49
CA LEU A 45 4.98 -5.47 6.79
C LEU A 45 5.62 -4.88 5.54
N ILE A 46 6.93 -5.04 5.43
CA ILE A 46 7.73 -4.60 4.28
C ILE A 46 8.15 -5.86 3.53
N ILE A 47 7.78 -5.93 2.25
CA ILE A 47 8.06 -7.07 1.38
C ILE A 47 8.94 -6.58 0.25
N GLN A 48 10.20 -6.98 0.26
CA GLN A 48 11.11 -6.76 -0.87
C GLN A 48 10.70 -7.65 -2.05
N LEU A 49 10.49 -7.03 -3.21
CA LEU A 49 10.02 -7.67 -4.44
C LEU A 49 11.19 -8.10 -5.35
N LEU A 50 12.36 -8.37 -4.76
CA LEU A 50 13.62 -8.68 -5.45
C LEU A 50 13.47 -9.93 -6.33
N ASN A 51 13.57 -9.77 -7.65
CA ASN A 51 13.63 -10.81 -8.70
C ASN A 51 12.61 -11.98 -8.64
N SER A 52 11.77 -12.07 -7.62
CA SER A 52 10.69 -13.02 -7.50
C SER A 52 9.56 -12.54 -8.39
N LEU A 53 9.34 -13.28 -9.46
CA LEU A 53 8.25 -13.04 -10.38
C LEU A 53 6.88 -13.33 -9.72
N LEU A 54 6.85 -14.09 -8.63
CA LEU A 54 5.60 -14.57 -8.03
C LEU A 54 5.44 -14.14 -6.58
N PHE A 55 4.22 -13.71 -6.24
CA PHE A 55 3.79 -13.61 -4.85
C PHE A 55 3.48 -14.99 -4.28
N SER A 56 3.79 -15.21 -2.99
CA SER A 56 3.33 -16.41 -2.29
C SER A 56 1.80 -16.50 -2.32
N GLU A 57 1.25 -17.71 -2.38
CA GLU A 57 -0.21 -17.96 -2.35
C GLU A 57 -0.89 -17.25 -1.16
N THR A 58 -0.23 -17.24 -0.01
CA THR A 58 -0.72 -16.60 1.22
C THR A 58 -0.89 -15.09 1.07
N LEU A 59 0.03 -14.42 0.37
CA LEU A 59 -0.02 -12.99 0.06
C LEU A 59 -1.08 -12.72 -1.01
N VAL A 60 -1.24 -13.61 -1.98
CA VAL A 60 -2.26 -13.49 -3.03
C VAL A 60 -3.66 -13.56 -2.42
N LYS A 61 -3.94 -14.60 -1.62
CA LYS A 61 -5.21 -14.72 -0.90
C LYS A 61 -5.47 -13.51 0.00
N PHE A 62 -4.42 -12.93 0.57
CA PHE A 62 -4.56 -11.73 1.40
C PHE A 62 -4.94 -10.49 0.60
N LEU A 63 -4.24 -10.22 -0.50
CA LEU A 63 -4.48 -9.05 -1.36
C LEU A 63 -5.81 -9.14 -2.13
N SER A 64 -6.33 -10.37 -2.34
CA SER A 64 -7.63 -10.62 -2.96
C SER A 64 -8.78 -10.76 -1.94
N ASP A 65 -8.54 -10.55 -0.64
CA ASP A 65 -9.60 -10.66 0.39
C ASP A 65 -10.52 -9.44 0.32
N GLU A 66 -11.73 -9.63 -0.21
CA GLU A 66 -12.73 -8.58 -0.39
C GLU A 66 -13.31 -8.07 0.95
N THR A 67 -13.00 -8.73 2.08
CA THR A 67 -13.37 -8.22 3.41
C THR A 67 -12.40 -7.17 3.95
N ILE A 68 -11.28 -6.93 3.26
CA ILE A 68 -10.25 -5.95 3.62
C ILE A 68 -10.35 -4.74 2.70
N CYS A 69 -10.37 -3.54 3.28
CA CYS A 69 -10.25 -2.29 2.52
C CYS A 69 -8.78 -1.87 2.43
N PHE A 70 -8.22 -1.89 1.21
CA PHE A 70 -6.85 -1.46 0.96
C PHE A 70 -6.83 0.03 0.60
N LEU A 71 -6.06 0.83 1.33
CA LEU A 71 -6.01 2.30 1.17
C LEU A 71 -4.61 2.79 0.87
N GLY A 72 -4.50 3.66 -0.12
CA GLY A 72 -3.22 4.19 -0.57
C GLY A 72 -3.37 5.40 -1.48
N THR A 73 -2.23 5.99 -1.82
CA THR A 73 -2.14 7.06 -2.82
C THR A 73 -1.79 6.49 -4.18
N GLY A 74 -2.43 6.99 -5.25
CA GLY A 74 -2.16 6.46 -6.60
C GLY A 74 -2.61 5.01 -6.78
N MET A 75 -3.74 4.63 -6.15
CA MET A 75 -4.20 3.25 -6.05
C MET A 75 -4.35 2.53 -7.40
N SER A 76 -4.72 3.24 -8.46
CA SER A 76 -4.80 2.64 -9.82
C SER A 76 -3.47 2.04 -10.27
N ARG A 77 -2.34 2.70 -9.97
CA ARG A 77 -1.00 2.20 -10.26
C ARG A 77 -0.63 1.02 -9.35
N ILE A 78 -1.00 1.07 -8.07
CA ILE A 78 -0.76 -0.02 -7.11
C ILE A 78 -1.49 -1.29 -7.57
N VAL A 79 -2.80 -1.20 -7.81
CA VAL A 79 -3.62 -2.33 -8.28
C VAL A 79 -3.11 -2.85 -9.62
N GLY A 80 -2.76 -1.96 -10.55
CA GLY A 80 -2.17 -2.34 -11.84
C GLY A 80 -0.88 -3.16 -11.69
N GLU A 81 0.03 -2.76 -10.79
CA GLU A 81 1.27 -3.48 -10.53
C GLU A 81 1.01 -4.83 -9.85
N LEU A 82 0.12 -4.88 -8.85
CA LEU A 82 -0.22 -6.11 -8.13
C LEU A 82 -0.82 -7.16 -9.08
N ASN A 83 -1.71 -6.75 -9.97
CA ASN A 83 -2.38 -7.62 -10.92
C ASN A 83 -1.40 -8.13 -12.01
N GLN A 84 -0.43 -7.31 -12.44
CA GLN A 84 0.51 -7.65 -13.51
C GLN A 84 1.60 -8.64 -13.11
N ARG A 85 2.16 -8.55 -11.90
CA ARG A 85 3.27 -9.43 -11.45
C ARG A 85 2.96 -10.90 -11.54
N ASN A 86 1.69 -11.21 -11.44
CA ASN A 86 1.17 -12.55 -11.33
C ASN A 86 0.65 -13.13 -12.66
N GLY A 87 0.71 -12.34 -13.74
CA GLY A 87 0.27 -12.72 -15.08
C GLY A 87 1.39 -13.24 -16.00
N GLN A 88 2.61 -13.48 -15.50
CA GLN A 88 3.74 -13.81 -16.37
C GLN A 88 3.85 -15.32 -16.65
N PHE A 89 3.69 -15.66 -17.93
CA PHE A 89 3.69 -17.00 -18.50
C PHE A 89 5.04 -17.73 -18.31
N THR A 90 5.07 -18.78 -17.49
CA THR A 90 5.98 -19.91 -17.77
C THR A 90 5.29 -20.84 -18.75
N LYS A 91 5.72 -20.85 -20.02
CA LYS A 91 5.28 -21.85 -21.02
C LYS A 91 5.40 -23.25 -20.39
N GLY A 92 4.28 -23.91 -20.11
CA GLY A 92 4.24 -25.29 -19.61
C GLY A 92 3.80 -25.50 -18.16
N SER A 93 3.49 -24.45 -17.38
CA SER A 93 2.86 -24.61 -16.05
C SER A 93 1.49 -23.94 -15.99
N SER A 94 0.48 -24.71 -15.62
CA SER A 94 -0.93 -24.32 -15.53
C SER A 94 -1.32 -23.61 -14.22
N CYS A 95 -0.34 -23.15 -13.42
CA CYS A 95 -0.63 -22.52 -12.14
C CYS A 95 -0.70 -21.00 -12.29
N TYR A 96 -1.90 -20.50 -12.59
CA TYR A 96 -2.22 -19.08 -12.51
C TYR A 96 -2.37 -18.69 -11.05
N THR A 97 -1.55 -17.78 -10.56
CA THR A 97 -1.81 -17.15 -9.26
C THR A 97 -2.03 -15.68 -9.54
N TYR A 98 -3.29 -15.21 -9.63
CA TYR A 98 -3.63 -13.81 -9.90
C TYR A 98 -3.95 -13.07 -8.62
N VAL A 99 -3.40 -11.86 -8.42
CA VAL A 99 -3.91 -10.95 -7.38
C VAL A 99 -5.06 -10.17 -7.99
N GLU A 100 -6.22 -10.21 -7.34
CA GLU A 100 -7.39 -9.45 -7.72
C GLU A 100 -7.75 -8.49 -6.59
N CYS A 101 -6.99 -7.40 -6.46
CA CYS A 101 -7.22 -6.39 -5.43
C CYS A 101 -8.42 -5.50 -5.82
N LYS A 102 -9.65 -5.98 -5.62
CA LYS A 102 -10.90 -5.26 -5.95
C LYS A 102 -11.23 -4.15 -4.97
N THR A 103 -10.73 -4.25 -3.75
CA THR A 103 -11.04 -3.35 -2.63
C THR A 103 -9.99 -2.27 -2.41
N GLY A 104 -9.11 -2.07 -3.39
CA GLY A 104 -8.15 -0.96 -3.43
C GLY A 104 -8.86 0.38 -3.68
N VAL A 105 -8.81 1.28 -2.69
CA VAL A 105 -9.43 2.61 -2.76
C VAL A 105 -8.40 3.71 -2.52
N GLY A 106 -8.47 4.78 -3.32
CA GLY A 106 -7.67 5.98 -3.10
C GLY A 106 -8.07 6.68 -1.80
N VAL A 107 -7.11 6.95 -0.90
CA VAL A 107 -7.41 7.57 0.40
C VAL A 107 -8.07 8.95 0.28
N GLY A 108 -7.67 9.76 -0.71
CA GLY A 108 -8.29 11.06 -0.99
C GLY A 108 -9.74 10.94 -1.45
N TYR A 109 -10.04 9.95 -2.31
CA TYR A 109 -11.40 9.66 -2.75
C TYR A 109 -12.29 9.25 -1.56
N LEU A 110 -11.79 8.33 -0.72
CA LEU A 110 -12.52 7.90 0.47
C LEU A 110 -12.80 9.08 1.42
N ALA A 111 -11.80 9.91 1.68
CA ALA A 111 -11.93 11.10 2.51
C ALA A 111 -12.98 12.07 1.94
N ALA A 112 -12.91 12.37 0.65
CA ALA A 112 -13.85 13.28 -0.02
C ALA A 112 -15.30 12.79 0.07
N LYS A 113 -15.52 11.47 -0.05
CA LYS A 113 -16.84 10.84 0.07
C LYS A 113 -17.39 10.90 1.50
N ILE A 114 -16.60 10.49 2.49
CA ILE A 114 -17.05 10.45 3.90
C ILE A 114 -17.24 11.86 4.47
N LEU A 115 -16.29 12.76 4.22
CA LEU A 115 -16.34 14.14 4.71
C LEU A 115 -17.25 15.06 3.87
N LYS A 116 -17.79 14.55 2.75
CA LYS A 116 -18.64 15.31 1.80
C LYS A 116 -17.95 16.58 1.27
N LYS A 117 -16.65 16.49 0.99
CA LYS A 117 -15.80 17.59 0.51
C LYS A 117 -15.06 17.18 -0.77
N ALA A 118 -15.68 17.33 -1.93
CA ALA A 118 -15.07 16.89 -3.20
C ALA A 118 -13.68 17.49 -3.48
N TYR A 119 -13.44 18.74 -3.05
CA TYR A 119 -12.18 19.45 -3.29
C TYR A 119 -10.96 18.85 -2.57
N ILE A 120 -11.14 17.99 -1.56
CA ILE A 120 -10.01 17.39 -0.82
C ILE A 120 -9.44 16.15 -1.49
N GLU A 121 -10.11 15.58 -2.49
CA GLU A 121 -9.71 14.30 -3.10
C GLU A 121 -8.25 14.29 -3.59
N LYS A 122 -7.77 15.44 -4.08
CA LYS A 122 -6.43 15.59 -4.65
C LYS A 122 -5.40 16.15 -3.66
N LYS A 123 -5.78 16.37 -2.41
CA LYS A 123 -4.86 16.86 -1.36
C LYS A 123 -3.78 15.83 -1.04
N ARG A 124 -2.63 16.30 -0.56
CA ARG A 124 -1.55 15.44 -0.09
C ARG A 124 -1.93 14.76 1.22
N LEU A 125 -1.25 13.65 1.54
CA LEU A 125 -1.51 12.87 2.76
C LEU A 125 -1.49 13.70 4.05
N ALA A 126 -0.53 14.62 4.21
CA ALA A 126 -0.47 15.50 5.37
C ALA A 126 -1.71 16.41 5.50
N GLU A 127 -2.20 16.95 4.38
CA GLU A 127 -3.39 17.79 4.37
C GLU A 127 -4.65 16.96 4.62
N LEU A 128 -4.74 15.75 4.05
CA LEU A 128 -5.83 14.80 4.31
C LEU A 128 -5.85 14.35 5.78
N ALA A 129 -4.69 14.15 6.40
CA ALA A 129 -4.57 13.88 7.83
C ALA A 129 -5.13 15.04 8.66
N GLY A 130 -4.83 16.29 8.27
CA GLY A 130 -5.40 17.48 8.89
C GLY A 130 -6.93 17.52 8.82
N GLU A 131 -7.53 17.14 7.70
CA GLU A 131 -9.01 17.08 7.55
C GLU A 131 -9.69 16.10 8.52
N VAL A 132 -8.96 15.10 9.03
CA VAL A 132 -9.45 14.14 10.02
C VAL A 132 -8.92 14.39 11.45
N GLY A 133 -8.35 15.58 11.67
CA GLY A 133 -7.88 16.03 12.99
C GLY A 133 -6.55 15.40 13.43
N MET A 134 -5.68 15.05 12.49
CA MET A 134 -4.36 14.48 12.76
C MET A 134 -3.25 15.42 12.29
N ASP A 135 -2.19 15.56 13.09
CA ASP A 135 -0.97 16.26 12.69
C ASP A 135 0.09 15.23 12.24
N ILE A 136 0.05 14.88 10.95
CA ILE A 136 1.04 14.01 10.33
C ILE A 136 1.87 14.84 9.36
N LYS A 137 3.17 14.94 9.66
CA LYS A 137 4.13 15.65 8.82
C LYS A 137 4.60 14.74 7.68
N GLN A 138 4.90 15.35 6.55
CA GLN A 138 5.61 14.67 5.46
C GLN A 138 6.97 14.15 5.96
N PRO A 139 7.47 13.05 5.40
CA PRO A 139 8.80 12.56 5.75
C PRO A 139 9.84 13.63 5.37
N ILE A 140 10.81 13.81 6.24
CA ILE A 140 11.92 14.76 6.07
C ILE A 140 13.13 13.98 5.55
N GLY A 141 13.85 14.53 4.59
CA GLY A 141 15.05 13.92 4.01
C GLY A 141 14.92 13.63 2.52
N GLU A 142 15.99 13.10 1.95
CA GLU A 142 16.02 12.68 0.54
C GLU A 142 15.21 11.40 0.35
N CYS A 143 14.60 11.26 -0.83
CA CYS A 143 13.92 10.02 -1.19
C CYS A 143 14.95 8.90 -1.29
N PRO A 144 14.79 7.78 -0.55
CA PRO A 144 15.73 6.66 -0.60
C PRO A 144 15.87 6.06 -2.01
N ASP A 145 17.03 5.48 -2.30
CA ASP A 145 17.20 4.66 -3.50
C ASP A 145 16.56 3.29 -3.29
N TRP A 146 15.39 3.09 -3.89
CA TRP A 146 14.67 1.82 -3.77
C TRP A 146 15.35 0.62 -4.45
N ASN A 147 16.49 0.81 -5.13
CA ASN A 147 17.28 -0.28 -5.70
C ASN A 147 18.22 -0.97 -4.70
N VAL A 148 18.48 -0.37 -3.53
CA VAL A 148 19.34 -1.00 -2.52
C VAL A 148 18.62 -2.16 -1.82
N THR A 149 19.41 -3.09 -1.28
CA THR A 149 18.90 -4.27 -0.58
C THR A 149 18.84 -4.10 0.94
N VAL A 150 19.57 -3.13 1.48
CA VAL A 150 19.65 -2.83 2.92
C VAL A 150 19.24 -1.38 3.10
N PHE A 151 18.23 -1.15 3.94
CA PHE A 151 17.71 0.17 4.26
C PHE A 151 18.08 0.55 5.70
N SER A 152 18.38 1.83 5.92
CA SER A 152 18.49 2.37 7.28
C SER A 152 17.12 2.49 7.96
N ASP A 153 17.11 2.73 9.27
CA ASP A 153 15.87 2.97 10.03
C ASP A 153 15.11 4.19 9.50
N GLU A 154 15.84 5.23 9.07
CA GLU A 154 15.29 6.45 8.47
C GLU A 154 14.64 6.15 7.11
N GLU A 155 15.29 5.35 6.27
CA GLU A 155 14.75 4.93 4.97
C GLU A 155 13.53 4.02 5.14
N ILE A 156 13.53 3.15 6.15
CA ILE A 156 12.37 2.33 6.53
C ILE A 156 11.19 3.21 6.95
N LYS A 157 11.42 4.20 7.82
CA LYS A 157 10.40 5.19 8.24
C LYS A 157 9.86 5.97 7.04
N TYR A 158 10.75 6.40 6.16
CA TYR A 158 10.37 7.08 4.91
C TYR A 158 9.53 6.17 4.02
N ALA A 159 9.93 4.92 3.86
CA ALA A 159 9.23 3.96 3.01
C ALA A 159 7.80 3.72 3.50
N MET A 160 7.64 3.46 4.81
CA MET A 160 6.35 3.13 5.41
C MET A 160 5.39 4.32 5.51
N HIS A 161 5.88 5.56 5.44
CA HIS A 161 5.08 6.77 5.66
C HIS A 161 3.74 6.76 4.91
N ASN A 162 3.75 6.55 3.59
CA ASN A 162 2.51 6.65 2.81
C ASN A 162 1.50 5.55 3.15
N SER A 163 1.98 4.33 3.34
CA SER A 163 1.15 3.18 3.71
C SER A 163 0.57 3.38 5.11
N TYR A 164 1.40 3.71 6.09
CA TYR A 164 0.97 3.98 7.46
C TYR A 164 -0.02 5.14 7.54
N THR A 165 0.29 6.28 6.93
CA THR A 165 -0.59 7.46 6.94
C THR A 165 -1.93 7.17 6.26
N SER A 166 -1.95 6.39 5.17
CA SER A 166 -3.20 5.96 4.53
C SER A 166 -4.04 5.06 5.45
N TYR A 167 -3.40 4.15 6.19
CA TYR A 167 -4.07 3.32 7.20
C TYR A 167 -4.72 4.18 8.30
N VAL A 168 -3.96 5.08 8.94
CA VAL A 168 -4.50 5.86 10.07
C VAL A 168 -5.61 6.82 9.63
N ILE A 169 -5.48 7.47 8.47
CA ILE A 169 -6.56 8.30 7.91
C ILE A 169 -7.80 7.45 7.66
N GLY A 170 -7.64 6.30 7.00
CA GLY A 170 -8.74 5.37 6.73
C GLY A 170 -9.45 4.90 8.00
N ASN A 171 -8.68 4.44 8.98
CA ASN A 171 -9.23 3.97 10.25
C ASN A 171 -9.99 5.08 10.99
N LYS A 172 -9.52 6.33 10.92
CA LYS A 172 -10.19 7.50 11.49
C LYS A 172 -11.49 7.81 10.74
N LEU A 173 -11.46 7.83 9.40
CA LEU A 173 -12.64 8.08 8.56
C LEU A 173 -13.76 7.06 8.79
N PHE A 174 -13.43 5.77 8.83
CA PHE A 174 -14.41 4.73 9.14
C PHE A 174 -14.92 4.80 10.59
N GLY A 175 -14.23 5.51 11.48
CA GLY A 175 -14.69 5.84 12.84
C GLY A 175 -15.73 6.95 12.89
N MET A 176 -15.92 7.68 11.79
CA MET A 176 -16.88 8.80 11.68
C MET A 176 -18.23 8.37 11.11
N ILE A 177 -18.35 7.12 10.65
CA ILE A 177 -19.57 6.49 10.16
C ILE A 177 -20.03 5.43 11.15
#